data_AF-A0A954Y9T0-F1
#
_entry.id   AF-A0A954Y9T0-F1
#
_cell.length_a   1.000
_cell.length_b   1.000
_cell.length_c   1.000
_cell.angle_alpha   90.00
_cell.angle_beta   90.00
_cell.angle_gamma   90.00
#
_symmetry.space_group_name_H-M   'P 1'
#
loop_
_entity.id
_entity.type
_entity.pdbx_description
1 polymer ?
#
loop_
_entity_poly.entity_id
_entity_poly.type
_entity_poly.pdbx_seq_one_letter_code
_entity_poly.pdbx_strand_id
1 'polypeptide(L)'
;RWGGLLKYLYLGAAVWFAVLPAAERDFIICRFDPFVGFFRLNGAAWMLGVGAALLAIGTVLGRPYCRFLCPYGGLLAIVSRFALWPVKITPDEELDCGLCVDSCPFGAIENLRAKPSSCLACARCFAHCPRQQLAWGEIEMVELEELVASAKQKAGSERKP
;
A
#
# COMPACT_ATOMS: atom_id res chain seq x y z
N ARG A 1 12.75 8.28 -3.08
CA ARG A 1 12.97 6.80 -3.20
C ARG A 1 13.72 6.16 -2.00
N TRP A 2 13.88 6.83 -0.84
CA TRP A 2 14.63 6.31 0.34
C TRP A 2 13.80 5.50 1.36
N GLY A 3 12.47 5.58 1.33
CA GLY A 3 11.60 4.90 2.28
C GLY A 3 11.56 3.36 2.21
N GLY A 4 12.23 2.77 1.22
CA GLY A 4 12.30 1.31 1.05
C GLY A 4 13.42 0.64 1.83
N LEU A 5 14.47 1.36 2.24
CA LEU A 5 15.63 0.74 2.91
C LEU A 5 15.31 0.36 4.36
N LEU A 6 14.52 1.20 5.05
CA LEU A 6 14.16 1.02 6.45
C LEU A 6 13.47 -0.32 6.71
N LYS A 7 12.53 -0.70 5.82
CA LYS A 7 11.83 -2.00 5.92
C LYS A 7 12.77 -3.19 5.74
N TYR A 8 13.80 -3.08 4.89
CA TYR A 8 14.78 -4.16 4.68
C TYR A 8 15.79 -4.24 5.82
N LEU A 9 16.20 -3.10 6.40
CA LEU A 9 17.03 -3.06 7.60
C LEU A 9 16.29 -3.67 8.80
N TYR A 10 15.01 -3.35 8.97
CA TYR A 10 14.18 -3.93 10.03
C TYR A 10 13.97 -5.44 9.81
N LEU A 11 13.74 -5.88 8.57
CA LEU A 11 13.66 -7.30 8.22
C LEU A 11 14.98 -8.03 8.49
N GLY A 12 16.11 -7.43 8.12
CA GLY A 12 17.44 -7.98 8.38
C GLY A 12 17.70 -8.13 9.87
N ALA A 13 17.36 -7.11 10.67
CA ALA A 13 17.44 -7.18 12.12
C ALA A 13 16.50 -8.26 12.69
N ALA A 14 15.25 -8.35 12.21
CA ALA A 14 14.29 -9.36 12.66
C ALA A 14 14.76 -10.80 12.36
N VAL A 15 15.32 -11.04 11.16
CA VAL A 15 15.88 -12.35 10.79
C VAL A 15 17.14 -12.65 11.61
N TRP A 16 18.01 -11.66 11.82
CA TRP A 16 19.20 -11.80 12.66
C TRP A 16 18.86 -12.20 14.08
N PHE A 17 17.93 -11.49 14.73
CA PHE A 17 17.44 -11.81 16.08
C PHE A 17 16.67 -13.14 16.16
N ALA A 18 16.02 -13.58 15.08
CA ALA A 18 15.35 -14.87 15.04
C ALA A 18 16.30 -16.08 14.90
N VAL A 19 17.50 -15.88 14.34
CA VAL A 19 18.52 -16.92 14.11
C VAL A 19 19.44 -17.10 15.34
N LEU A 20 19.40 -16.18 16.30
CA LEU A 20 20.11 -16.28 17.59
C LEU A 20 19.54 -17.43 18.48
N PRO A 21 20.35 -17.99 19.40
CA PRO A 21 20.02 -19.19 20.16
C PRO A 21 18.74 -19.03 21.01
N ALA A 22 18.00 -20.14 21.15
CA ALA A 22 16.62 -20.20 21.64
C ALA A 22 16.34 -19.58 23.02
N ALA A 23 17.36 -19.30 23.83
CA ALA A 23 17.26 -18.69 25.17
C ALA A 23 16.99 -17.17 25.14
N GLU A 24 17.28 -16.49 24.03
CA GLU A 24 17.11 -15.04 23.85
C GLU A 24 16.16 -14.71 22.68
N ARG A 25 15.21 -15.60 22.38
CA ARG A 25 14.14 -15.30 21.40
C ARG A 25 13.16 -14.30 22.00
N ASP A 26 13.63 -13.08 22.21
CA ASP A 26 12.77 -11.94 22.43
C ASP A 26 12.13 -11.64 21.08
N PHE A 27 10.84 -11.92 20.96
CA PHE A 27 10.07 -11.54 19.78
C PHE A 27 10.03 -10.01 19.74
N ILE A 28 11.06 -9.41 19.14
CA ILE A 28 11.20 -7.96 18.97
C ILE A 28 9.94 -7.38 18.32
N ILE A 29 9.28 -8.18 17.47
CA ILE A 29 7.98 -7.89 16.87
C ILE A 29 6.90 -7.65 17.94
N CYS A 30 6.80 -8.46 19.00
CA CYS A 30 5.80 -8.28 20.05
C CYS A 30 6.12 -7.12 21.00
N ARG A 31 7.40 -6.74 21.13
CA ARG A 31 7.85 -5.64 22.00
C ARG A 31 7.85 -4.27 21.30
N PHE A 32 8.10 -4.23 19.99
CA PHE A 32 8.12 -3.02 19.18
C PHE A 32 6.85 -2.79 18.37
N ASP A 33 5.89 -3.72 18.33
CA ASP A 33 4.59 -3.49 17.69
C ASP A 33 3.66 -2.71 18.63
N PRO A 34 3.42 -1.42 18.36
CA PRO A 34 2.66 -0.57 19.25
C PRO A 34 1.15 -0.86 19.18
N PHE A 35 0.68 -1.62 18.17
CA PHE A 35 -0.72 -2.03 18.06
C PHE A 35 -1.03 -3.17 19.01
N VAL A 36 -0.11 -4.13 19.21
CA VAL A 36 -0.29 -5.21 20.19
C VAL A 36 -0.40 -4.64 21.61
N GLY A 37 0.46 -3.68 21.97
CA GLY A 37 0.39 -2.99 23.26
C GLY A 37 -0.90 -2.19 23.44
N PHE A 38 -1.38 -1.52 22.37
CA PHE A 38 -2.63 -0.77 22.35
C PHE A 38 -3.87 -1.65 22.49
N PHE A 39 -4.01 -2.70 21.66
CA PHE A 39 -5.18 -3.60 21.71
C PHE A 39 -5.21 -4.48 22.96
N ARG A 40 -4.06 -4.77 23.58
CA ARG A 40 -4.01 -5.53 24.84
C ARG A 40 -4.09 -4.66 26.09
N LEU A 41 -4.11 -3.32 25.96
CA LEU A 41 -4.19 -2.34 27.06
C LEU A 41 -3.18 -2.57 28.20
N ASN A 42 -2.09 -3.28 27.93
CA ASN A 42 -1.13 -3.75 28.94
C ASN A 42 0.31 -3.26 28.66
N GLY A 43 0.44 -2.24 27.79
CA GLY A 43 1.72 -1.64 27.40
C GLY A 43 2.05 -0.38 28.18
N ALA A 44 3.34 -0.06 28.31
CA ALA A 44 3.80 1.19 28.91
C ALA A 44 3.20 2.41 28.19
N ALA A 45 2.93 3.50 28.93
CA ALA A 45 2.21 4.68 28.41
C ALA A 45 2.83 5.27 27.12
N TRP A 46 4.16 5.19 26.98
CA TRP A 46 4.86 5.65 25.77
C TRP A 46 4.57 4.78 24.54
N MET A 47 4.38 3.46 24.70
CA MET A 47 4.01 2.54 23.59
C MET A 47 2.58 2.81 23.11
N LEU A 48 1.67 3.07 24.05
CA LEU A 48 0.29 3.47 23.74
C LEU A 48 0.26 4.81 22.99
N GLY A 49 1.07 5.77 23.42
CA GLY A 49 1.22 7.06 22.74
C GLY A 49 1.73 6.92 21.30
N VAL A 50 2.75 6.09 21.07
CA VAL A 50 3.28 5.81 19.73
C VAL A 50 2.25 5.09 18.84
N GLY A 51 1.50 4.13 19.39
CA GLY A 51 0.42 3.43 18.67
C GLY A 51 -0.73 4.35 18.28
N ALA A 52 -1.18 5.20 19.20
CA ALA A 52 -2.20 6.20 18.94
C ALA A 52 -1.73 7.24 17.90
N ALA A 53 -0.48 7.68 17.98
CA ALA A 53 0.10 8.60 17.00
C ALA A 53 0.19 7.95 15.60
N LEU A 54 0.64 6.69 15.50
CA LEU A 54 0.69 5.95 14.24
C LEU A 54 -0.71 5.71 13.65
N LEU A 55 -1.72 5.46 14.48
CA LEU A 55 -3.12 5.37 14.06
C LEU A 55 -3.62 6.70 13.52
N ALA A 56 -3.39 7.80 14.25
CA ALA A 56 -3.78 9.14 13.85
C ALA A 56 -3.12 9.53 12.52
N ILE A 57 -1.80 9.34 12.38
CA ILE A 57 -1.06 9.56 11.13
C ILE A 57 -1.60 8.64 10.01
N GLY A 58 -2.03 7.43 10.37
CA GLY A 58 -2.61 6.46 9.44
C GLY A 58 -3.93 6.88 8.81
N THR A 59 -4.69 7.76 9.45
CA THR A 59 -5.91 8.34 8.85
C THR A 59 -5.59 9.26 7.67
N VAL A 60 -4.44 9.95 7.71
CA VAL A 60 -4.04 10.93 6.70
C VAL A 60 -3.18 10.29 5.60
N LEU A 61 -2.18 9.48 5.99
CA LEU A 61 -1.17 8.94 5.07
C LEU A 61 -1.49 7.54 4.54
N GLY A 62 -2.57 6.92 5.03
CA GLY A 62 -2.96 5.57 4.65
C GLY A 62 -1.92 4.53 5.09
N ARG A 63 -2.12 3.89 6.24
CA ARG A 63 -1.31 2.73 6.71
C ARG A 63 0.22 2.94 6.68
N PRO A 64 0.78 4.00 7.30
CA PRO A 64 2.21 4.29 7.33
C PRO A 64 3.02 3.18 8.00
N TYR A 65 2.44 2.52 9.01
CA TYR A 65 3.06 1.38 9.68
C TYR A 65 3.41 0.25 8.71
N CYS A 66 2.44 -0.16 7.88
CA CYS A 66 2.62 -1.22 6.89
C CYS A 66 3.67 -0.87 5.82
N ARG A 67 3.88 0.42 5.54
CA ARG A 67 4.82 0.90 4.52
C ARG A 67 6.26 0.97 5.01
N PHE A 68 6.48 1.38 6.27
CA PHE A 68 7.83 1.70 6.77
C PHE A 68 8.33 0.83 7.92
N LEU A 69 7.43 0.41 8.83
CA LEU A 69 7.82 -0.27 10.08
C LEU A 69 7.51 -1.77 10.05
N CYS A 70 6.49 -2.19 9.32
CA CYS A 70 6.02 -3.56 9.38
C CYS A 70 6.99 -4.52 8.65
N PRO A 71 7.55 -5.54 9.33
CA PRO A 71 8.43 -6.54 8.71
C PRO A 71 7.68 -7.33 7.62
N TYR A 72 6.38 -7.54 7.81
CA TYR A 72 5.52 -8.20 6.84
C TYR A 72 5.42 -7.38 5.53
N GLY A 73 5.46 -6.04 5.59
CA GLY A 73 5.43 -5.18 4.42
C GLY A 73 6.68 -5.30 3.54
N GLY A 74 7.85 -5.53 4.13
CA GLY A 74 9.06 -5.82 3.37
C GLY A 74 9.04 -7.24 2.77
N LEU A 75 8.50 -8.21 3.50
CA LEU A 75 8.35 -9.59 3.03
C LEU A 75 7.39 -9.64 1.83
N LEU A 76 6.24 -8.96 1.94
CA LEU A 76 5.27 -8.84 0.86
C LEU A 76 5.88 -8.19 -0.37
N ALA A 77 6.76 -7.19 -0.22
CA ALA A 77 7.44 -6.56 -1.35
C ALA A 77 8.45 -7.48 -2.05
N ILE A 78 9.04 -8.44 -1.34
CA ILE A 78 9.91 -9.47 -1.92
C ILE A 78 9.04 -10.51 -2.62
N VAL A 79 8.04 -11.05 -1.93
CA VAL A 79 7.14 -12.08 -2.47
C VAL A 79 6.35 -11.54 -3.67
N SER A 80 5.92 -10.28 -3.67
CA SER A 80 5.19 -9.67 -4.79
C SER A 80 6.05 -9.53 -6.04
N ARG A 81 7.38 -9.46 -5.90
CA ARG A 81 8.31 -9.49 -7.05
C ARG A 81 8.40 -10.87 -7.69
N PHE A 82 8.20 -11.92 -6.90
CA PHE A 82 8.16 -13.32 -7.35
C PHE A 82 6.74 -13.82 -7.64
N ALA A 83 5.73 -12.96 -7.50
CA ALA A 83 4.36 -13.34 -7.77
C ALA A 83 4.20 -13.68 -9.26
N LEU A 84 3.76 -14.92 -9.53
CA LEU A 84 3.48 -15.40 -10.88
C LEU A 84 2.36 -14.60 -11.54
N TRP A 85 1.45 -14.04 -10.75
CA TRP A 85 0.35 -13.20 -11.20
C TRP A 85 0.55 -11.74 -10.75
N PRO A 86 0.93 -10.84 -11.67
CA PRO A 86 1.07 -9.43 -11.35
C PRO A 86 -0.30 -8.81 -11.09
N VAL A 87 -0.34 -7.82 -10.19
CA VAL A 87 -1.54 -7.03 -9.94
C VAL A 87 -1.88 -6.22 -11.19
N LYS A 88 -3.01 -6.56 -11.83
CA LYS A 88 -3.57 -5.81 -12.96
C LYS A 88 -4.68 -4.88 -12.46
N ILE A 89 -4.74 -3.68 -13.01
CA ILE A 89 -5.76 -2.67 -12.65
C ILE A 89 -7.05 -2.93 -13.42
N THR A 90 -6.96 -3.29 -14.71
CA THR A 90 -8.10 -3.74 -15.50
C THR A 90 -7.86 -5.16 -16.02
N PRO A 91 -8.85 -6.06 -15.92
CA PRO A 91 -8.72 -7.43 -16.44
C PRO A 91 -8.95 -7.52 -17.95
N ASP A 92 -9.79 -6.64 -18.52
CA ASP A 92 -10.23 -6.71 -19.93
C ASP A 92 -9.55 -5.68 -20.84
N GLU A 93 -9.77 -4.39 -20.59
CA GLU A 93 -9.35 -3.31 -21.50
C GLU A 93 -8.68 -2.17 -20.75
N GLU A 94 -7.58 -1.65 -21.29
CA GLU A 94 -6.82 -0.53 -20.72
C GLU A 94 -7.34 0.79 -21.32
N LEU A 95 -7.89 1.67 -20.47
CA LEU A 95 -8.50 2.93 -20.91
C LEU A 95 -7.49 4.09 -21.05
N ASP A 96 -6.28 3.92 -20.52
CA ASP A 96 -5.24 4.94 -20.39
C ASP A 96 -5.72 6.30 -19.85
N CYS A 97 -6.68 6.27 -18.92
CA CYS A 97 -7.33 7.46 -18.37
C CYS A 97 -6.57 8.13 -17.20
N GLY A 98 -5.67 7.40 -16.53
CA GLY A 98 -4.87 7.96 -15.43
C GLY A 98 -5.55 8.04 -14.06
N LEU A 99 -6.88 7.84 -13.96
CA LEU A 99 -7.65 7.85 -12.70
C LEU A 99 -7.12 6.90 -11.60
N CYS A 100 -6.46 5.82 -12.03
CA CYS A 100 -5.82 4.89 -11.12
C CYS A 100 -4.67 5.54 -10.33
N VAL A 101 -3.92 6.47 -10.93
CA VAL A 101 -2.78 7.17 -10.32
C VAL A 101 -3.27 8.03 -9.15
N ASP A 102 -4.33 8.80 -9.38
CA ASP A 102 -4.92 9.69 -8.37
C ASP A 102 -5.55 8.93 -7.20
N SER A 103 -6.19 7.80 -7.50
CA SER A 103 -6.81 6.94 -6.48
C SER A 103 -5.81 6.12 -5.67
N CYS A 104 -4.51 6.10 -6.06
CA CYS A 104 -3.49 5.34 -5.34
C CYS A 104 -2.86 6.17 -4.21
N PRO A 105 -3.23 5.94 -2.93
CA PRO A 105 -2.66 6.71 -1.81
C PRO A 105 -1.18 6.42 -1.56
N PHE A 106 -0.66 5.35 -2.16
CA PHE A 106 0.71 4.89 -1.98
C PHE A 106 1.65 5.34 -3.10
N GLY A 107 1.11 5.97 -4.16
CA GLY A 107 1.86 6.34 -5.36
C GLY A 107 2.58 5.15 -5.99
N ALA A 108 1.93 3.99 -6.02
CA ALA A 108 2.54 2.74 -6.48
C ALA A 108 2.34 2.47 -7.99
N ILE A 109 1.76 3.42 -8.72
CA ILE A 109 1.44 3.29 -10.14
C ILE A 109 2.42 4.17 -10.92
N GLU A 110 3.20 3.54 -11.81
CA GLU A 110 4.16 4.19 -12.70
C GLU A 110 3.78 3.81 -14.13
N ASN A 111 3.73 4.77 -15.06
CA ASN A 111 3.32 4.54 -16.46
C ASN A 111 1.98 3.76 -16.58
N LEU A 112 0.98 4.15 -15.78
CA LEU A 112 -0.36 3.52 -15.75
C LEU A 112 -0.37 2.06 -15.29
N ARG A 113 0.77 1.53 -14.83
CA ARG A 113 0.91 0.15 -14.35
C ARG A 113 1.26 0.10 -12.87
N ALA A 114 0.63 -0.81 -12.14
CA ALA A 114 0.92 -1.02 -10.73
C ALA A 114 2.29 -1.69 -10.55
N LYS A 115 3.18 -1.06 -9.78
CA LYS A 115 4.49 -1.62 -9.47
C LYS A 115 4.39 -2.53 -8.24
N PRO A 116 4.61 -3.85 -8.37
CA PRO A 116 4.36 -4.81 -7.29
C PRO A 116 5.24 -4.57 -6.06
N SER A 117 6.46 -4.03 -6.22
CA SER A 117 7.38 -3.77 -5.10
C SER A 117 6.91 -2.67 -4.12
N SER A 118 5.98 -1.82 -4.56
CA SER A 118 5.45 -0.68 -3.79
C SER A 118 3.93 -0.72 -3.61
N CYS A 119 3.25 -1.63 -4.30
CA CYS A 119 1.82 -1.85 -4.18
C CYS A 119 1.51 -2.64 -2.90
N LEU A 120 0.62 -2.11 -2.05
CA LEU A 120 0.10 -2.83 -0.88
C LEU A 120 -1.18 -3.64 -1.18
N ALA A 121 -1.52 -3.84 -2.47
CA ALA A 121 -2.69 -4.59 -2.91
C ALA A 121 -4.01 -4.19 -2.22
N CYS A 122 -4.21 -2.90 -1.95
CA CYS A 122 -5.42 -2.39 -1.29
C CYS A 122 -6.67 -2.33 -2.20
N ALA A 123 -6.54 -2.68 -3.48
CA ALA A 123 -7.59 -2.68 -4.50
C ALA A 123 -8.37 -1.37 -4.73
N ARG A 124 -7.95 -0.23 -4.14
CA ARG A 124 -8.61 1.07 -4.35
C ARG A 124 -8.63 1.53 -5.81
N CYS A 125 -7.53 1.33 -6.53
CA CYS A 125 -7.46 1.67 -7.96
C CYS A 125 -8.40 0.81 -8.81
N PHE A 126 -8.67 -0.42 -8.39
CA PHE A 126 -9.61 -1.33 -9.05
C PHE A 126 -11.06 -0.91 -8.77
N ALA A 127 -11.38 -0.63 -7.50
CA ALA A 127 -12.71 -0.18 -7.09
C ALA A 127 -13.10 1.20 -7.66
N HIS A 128 -12.14 2.09 -7.85
CA HIS A 128 -12.36 3.41 -8.43
C HIS A 128 -12.27 3.43 -9.96
N CYS A 129 -12.04 2.28 -10.62
CA CYS A 129 -11.97 2.22 -12.06
C CYS A 129 -13.38 2.28 -12.67
N PRO A 130 -13.69 3.25 -13.55
CA PRO A 130 -15.04 3.37 -14.11
C PRO A 130 -15.39 2.19 -15.01
N ARG A 131 -14.41 1.54 -15.66
CA ARG A 131 -14.66 0.30 -16.41
C ARG A 131 -15.16 -0.83 -15.52
N GLN A 132 -14.62 -0.90 -14.30
CA GLN A 132 -15.00 -1.90 -13.32
C GLN A 132 -16.39 -1.60 -12.75
N GLN A 133 -16.71 -0.33 -12.52
CA GLN A 133 -18.04 0.13 -12.11
C GLN A 133 -19.09 -0.19 -13.17
N LEU A 134 -18.79 0.03 -14.45
CA LEU A 134 -19.66 -0.38 -15.56
C LEU A 134 -19.86 -1.91 -15.58
N ALA A 135 -18.78 -2.69 -15.40
CA ALA A 135 -18.86 -4.15 -15.37
C ALA A 135 -19.69 -4.67 -14.18
N TRP A 136 -19.76 -3.90 -13.09
CA TRP A 136 -20.62 -4.16 -11.93
C TRP A 136 -22.04 -3.58 -12.07
N GLY A 137 -22.33 -2.83 -13.13
CA GLY A 137 -23.62 -2.18 -13.34
C GLY A 137 -23.86 -0.98 -12.40
N GLU A 138 -22.81 -0.38 -11.86
CA GLU A 138 -22.89 0.81 -11.00
C GLU A 138 -23.05 2.10 -11.81
N ILE A 139 -22.59 2.11 -13.06
CA ILE A 139 -22.66 3.26 -13.99
C ILE A 139 -23.04 2.80 -15.40
N GLU A 140 -23.53 3.71 -16.23
CA GLU A 140 -23.85 3.45 -17.64
C GLU A 140 -22.65 3.70 -18.59
N MET A 141 -22.74 3.18 -19.82
CA MET A 141 -21.72 3.38 -20.86
C MET A 141 -21.45 4.86 -21.15
N VAL A 142 -22.48 5.71 -21.10
CA VAL A 142 -22.37 7.15 -21.36
C VAL A 142 -21.54 7.82 -20.26
N GLU A 143 -21.77 7.46 -18.99
CA GLU A 143 -20.99 7.96 -17.86
C GLU A 143 -19.53 7.50 -17.93
N LEU A 144 -19.28 6.27 -18.38
CA LEU A 144 -17.92 5.78 -18.62
C LEU A 144 -17.18 6.66 -19.64
N GLU A 145 -17.82 6.96 -20.78
CA GLU A 145 -17.22 7.78 -21.85
C GLU A 145 -16.93 9.21 -21.37
N GLU A 146 -17.86 9.83 -20.64
CA GLU A 146 -17.70 11.17 -20.07
C GLU A 146 -16.56 11.22 -19.03
N LEU A 147 -16.52 10.25 -18.10
CA LEU A 147 -15.46 10.17 -17.08
C LEU A 147 -14.09 9.96 -17.70
N VAL A 148 -13.98 9.10 -18.71
CA VAL A 148 -12.71 8.86 -19.43
C VAL A 148 -12.30 10.09 -20.24
N ALA A 149 -13.23 10.77 -20.90
CA ALA A 149 -12.96 12.00 -21.65
C ALA A 149 -12.44 13.12 -20.73
N SER A 150 -13.10 13.33 -19.59
CA SER A 150 -12.71 14.31 -18.57
C SER A 150 -11.32 14.01 -17.98
N ALA A 151 -11.06 12.74 -17.65
CA ALA A 151 -9.77 12.30 -17.13
C ALA A 151 -8.63 12.49 -18.15
N LYS A 152 -8.86 12.14 -19.43
CA LYS A 152 -7.87 12.33 -20.50
C LYS A 152 -7.57 13.81 -20.75
N GLN A 153 -8.56 14.70 -20.65
CA GLN A 153 -8.34 16.15 -20.75
C GLN A 153 -7.46 16.67 -19.61
N LYS A 154 -7.71 16.26 -18.36
CA LYS A 154 -6.84 16.60 -17.21
C LYS A 154 -5.42 16.08 -17.40
N ALA A 155 -5.28 14.81 -17.76
CA ALA A 155 -3.97 14.17 -17.95
C ALA A 155 -3.17 14.75 -19.13
N GLY A 156 -3.84 15.38 -20.10
CA GLY A 156 -3.21 16.13 -21.20
C GLY A 156 -2.80 17.55 -20.79
N SER A 157 -3.54 18.20 -19.88
CA SER A 157 -3.22 19.51 -19.34
C SER A 157 -2.00 19.49 -18.40
N GLU A 158 -1.83 18.45 -17.59
CA GLU A 158 -0.71 18.31 -16.64
C GLU A 158 0.60 17.82 -17.28
N ARG A 159 0.56 17.42 -18.56
CA ARG A 159 1.72 16.92 -19.33
C ARG A 159 2.41 18.01 -20.17
N LYS A 160 2.04 19.28 -20.00
CA LYS A 160 2.71 20.40 -20.66
C LYS A 160 4.01 20.72 -19.89
N PRO A 161 5.19 20.71 -20.55
CA PRO A 161 6.49 20.91 -19.90
C PRO A 161 6.64 22.30 -19.29
#